data_AF-A0AAP7GYF1-F1
#
_entry.id   AF-A0AAP7GYF1-F1
#
_cell.length_a   1.000
_cell.length_b   1.000
_cell.length_c   1.000
_cell.angle_alpha   90.00
_cell.angle_beta   90.00
_cell.angle_gamma   90.00
#
_symmetry.space_group_name_H-M   'P 1'
#
loop_
_entity.id
_entity.type
_entity.pdbx_description
1 polymer ?
#
loop_
_entity_poly.entity_id
_entity_poly.type
_entity_poly.pdbx_seq_one_letter_code
_entity_poly.pdbx_strand_id
1 'polypeptide(L)'
;MASHRSTGSFHHVIVLLKGSDKKAALFTDLTAAELKRRFVRPYKQGKPVLLPDNSVVQTRDITWTTIRATAEAAAPTLEALEAASRRNTDELNRGGGVVFLGRFSWGNEDLAEEGQDVTSRYIQAPPGEDSLYRRLGSWLADNLGKAGIALLLTVASAVVLTWLGLKK
;
A
#
# COMPACT_ATOMS: atom_id res chain seq x y z
N MET A 1 9.14 -36.55 -4.50
CA MET A 1 9.74 -35.49 -3.68
C MET A 1 8.62 -34.63 -3.14
N ALA A 2 8.39 -34.67 -1.81
CA ALA A 2 7.21 -34.09 -1.19
C ALA A 2 7.34 -32.55 -1.12
N SER A 3 6.38 -31.86 -1.73
CA SER A 3 6.23 -30.40 -1.67
C SER A 3 5.96 -29.97 -0.23
N HIS A 4 6.83 -29.12 0.31
CA HIS A 4 6.53 -28.39 1.53
C HIS A 4 5.42 -27.37 1.20
N ARG A 5 4.14 -27.76 1.36
CA ARG A 5 3.01 -26.81 1.31
C ARG A 5 3.14 -25.90 2.53
N SER A 6 3.81 -24.76 2.34
CA SER A 6 3.58 -23.60 3.18
C SER A 6 2.10 -23.24 3.03
N THR A 7 1.32 -23.41 4.09
CA THR A 7 -0.02 -22.82 4.28
C THR A 7 0.03 -21.29 4.42
N GLY A 8 1.11 -20.65 3.98
CA GLY A 8 1.32 -19.21 4.03
C GLY A 8 1.11 -18.60 2.66
N SER A 9 0.24 -17.59 2.58
CA SER A 9 0.12 -16.73 1.41
C SER A 9 1.35 -15.83 1.27
N PHE A 10 1.91 -15.73 0.07
CA PHE A 10 2.97 -14.80 -0.29
C PHE A 10 2.36 -13.42 -0.58
N HIS A 11 2.99 -12.37 -0.06
CA HIS A 11 2.51 -11.00 -0.23
C HIS A 11 3.44 -10.20 -1.12
N HIS A 12 2.87 -9.56 -2.13
CA HIS A 12 3.58 -8.69 -3.07
C HIS A 12 3.06 -7.28 -2.92
N VAL A 13 3.97 -6.31 -2.90
CA VAL A 13 3.66 -4.89 -2.75
C VAL A 13 3.97 -4.19 -4.06
N ILE A 14 2.92 -3.70 -4.71
CA ILE A 14 3.04 -2.96 -5.97
C ILE A 14 2.58 -1.52 -5.72
N VAL A 15 3.35 -0.57 -6.22
CA VAL A 15 3.09 0.85 -6.04
C VAL A 15 3.16 1.61 -7.36
N LEU A 16 2.53 2.79 -7.39
CA LEU A 16 2.84 3.84 -8.33
C LEU A 16 3.53 4.96 -7.58
N LEU A 17 4.69 5.40 -8.08
CA LEU A 17 5.44 6.51 -7.52
C LEU A 17 5.10 7.81 -8.24
N LYS A 18 5.15 8.92 -7.51
CA LYS A 18 4.96 10.26 -8.04
C LYS A 18 5.98 10.52 -9.15
N GLY A 19 5.49 10.97 -10.30
CA GLY A 19 6.33 11.23 -11.48
C GLY A 19 6.66 9.98 -12.30
N SER A 20 6.21 8.79 -11.88
CA SER A 20 6.23 7.58 -12.69
C SER A 20 4.85 7.32 -13.30
N ASP A 21 4.82 6.87 -14.55
CA ASP A 21 3.65 6.34 -15.23
C ASP A 21 3.54 4.80 -15.09
N LYS A 22 4.60 4.15 -14.61
CA LYS A 22 4.68 2.69 -14.46
C LYS A 22 4.55 2.26 -13.02
N LYS A 23 3.79 1.18 -12.82
CA LYS A 23 3.74 0.44 -11.56
C LYS A 23 5.09 -0.25 -11.32
N ALA A 24 5.50 -0.31 -10.06
CA ALA A 24 6.72 -1.00 -9.64
C ALA A 24 6.41 -1.93 -8.47
N ALA A 25 6.93 -3.15 -8.53
CA ALA A 25 6.91 -4.06 -7.39
C ALA A 25 8.06 -3.72 -6.44
N LEU A 26 7.73 -3.19 -5.26
CA LEU A 26 8.74 -2.87 -4.24
C LEU A 26 9.21 -4.12 -3.48
N PHE A 27 8.30 -5.06 -3.26
CA PHE A 27 8.58 -6.31 -2.59
C PHE A 27 7.77 -7.43 -3.22
N THR A 28 8.39 -8.59 -3.33
CA THR A 28 7.72 -9.85 -3.66
C THR A 28 7.94 -10.84 -2.55
N ASP A 29 7.08 -11.86 -2.50
CA ASP A 29 7.24 -13.07 -1.68
C ASP A 29 7.35 -12.83 -0.17
N LEU A 30 6.78 -11.74 0.33
CA LEU A 30 6.83 -11.44 1.76
C LEU A 30 5.88 -12.35 2.55
N THR A 31 6.34 -12.81 3.70
CA THR A 31 5.43 -13.31 4.73
C THR A 31 4.61 -12.16 5.32
N ALA A 32 3.48 -12.46 5.95
CA ALA A 32 2.65 -11.44 6.60
C ALA A 32 3.41 -10.64 7.68
N ALA A 33 4.35 -11.27 8.40
CA ALA A 33 5.18 -10.62 9.41
C ALA A 33 6.19 -9.66 8.76
N GLU A 34 6.83 -10.07 7.68
CA GLU A 34 7.77 -9.24 6.94
C GLU A 34 7.08 -8.07 6.24
N LEU A 35 5.91 -8.30 5.64
CA LEU A 35 5.07 -7.25 5.06
C LEU A 35 4.79 -6.16 6.11
N LYS A 36 4.36 -6.56 7.31
CA LYS A 36 4.10 -5.63 8.41
C LYS A 36 5.34 -4.83 8.79
N ARG A 37 6.48 -5.50 8.94
CA ARG A 37 7.75 -4.91 9.40
C ARG A 37 8.38 -3.99 8.36
N ARG A 38 8.48 -4.45 7.11
CA ARG A 38 9.26 -3.82 6.03
C ARG A 38 8.49 -2.75 5.28
N PHE A 39 7.17 -2.90 5.12
CA PHE A 39 6.38 -1.97 4.32
C PHE A 39 5.27 -1.29 5.11
N VAL A 40 4.34 -2.05 5.70
CA VAL A 40 3.10 -1.46 6.29
C VAL A 40 3.42 -0.50 7.44
N ARG A 41 4.30 -0.87 8.37
CA ARG A 41 4.65 0.00 9.50
C ARG A 41 5.38 1.28 9.03
N PRO A 42 6.43 1.22 8.19
CA PRO A 42 7.04 2.42 7.62
C PRO A 42 6.05 3.29 6.82
N TYR A 43 5.19 2.68 6.00
CA TYR A 43 4.18 3.36 5.22
C TYR A 43 3.23 4.17 6.10
N LYS A 44 2.64 3.54 7.12
CA LYS A 44 1.76 4.21 8.09
C LYS A 44 2.46 5.34 8.84
N GLN A 45 3.76 5.18 9.09
CA GLN A 45 4.57 6.21 9.76
C GLN A 45 5.08 7.31 8.80
N GLY A 46 4.88 7.16 7.48
CA GLY A 46 5.41 8.08 6.47
C GLY A 46 6.94 8.10 6.43
N LYS A 47 7.57 6.96 6.77
CA LYS A 47 9.03 6.78 6.79
C LYS A 47 9.52 6.15 5.47
N PRO A 48 10.78 6.40 5.08
CA PRO A 48 11.38 5.71 3.94
C PRO A 48 11.43 4.20 4.16
N VAL A 49 11.41 3.47 3.06
CA VAL A 49 11.48 2.01 3.02
C VAL A 49 12.74 1.60 2.26
N LEU A 50 13.48 0.64 2.83
CA LEU A 50 14.67 0.06 2.22
C LEU A 50 14.28 -1.19 1.40
N LEU A 51 14.58 -1.15 0.11
CA LEU A 51 14.33 -2.24 -0.82
C LEU A 51 15.44 -3.31 -0.76
N PRO A 52 15.20 -4.53 -1.28
CA PRO A 52 16.21 -5.60 -1.31
C PRO A 52 17.47 -5.25 -2.12
N ASP A 53 17.36 -4.35 -3.11
CA ASP A 53 18.47 -3.85 -3.93
C ASP A 53 19.26 -2.71 -3.27
N ASN A 54 18.99 -2.43 -1.98
CA ASN A 54 19.54 -1.32 -1.20
C ASN A 54 19.10 0.08 -1.64
N SER A 55 18.14 0.20 -2.56
CA SER A 55 17.53 1.48 -2.88
C SER A 55 16.55 1.91 -1.78
N VAL A 56 16.31 3.22 -1.68
CA VAL A 56 15.41 3.80 -0.68
C VAL A 56 14.24 4.45 -1.40
N VAL A 57 13.03 4.04 -1.02
CA VAL A 57 11.78 4.64 -1.50
C VAL A 57 11.14 5.48 -0.41
N GLN A 58 10.85 6.74 -0.72
CA GLN A 58 10.08 7.60 0.17
C GLN A 58 8.61 7.21 0.10
N THR A 59 8.02 6.80 1.22
CA THR A 59 6.60 6.38 1.24
C THR A 59 5.65 7.50 0.89
N ARG A 60 6.05 8.76 1.08
CA ARG A 60 5.28 9.95 0.69
C ARG A 60 5.17 10.16 -0.82
N ASP A 61 6.09 9.58 -1.59
CA ASP A 61 6.05 9.64 -3.04
C ASP A 61 5.13 8.55 -3.62
N ILE A 62 4.57 7.68 -2.79
CA ILE A 62 3.64 6.65 -3.25
C ILE A 62 2.26 7.27 -3.46
N THR A 63 1.78 7.29 -4.71
CA THR A 63 0.47 7.83 -5.09
C THR A 63 -0.62 6.75 -5.15
N TRP A 64 -0.21 5.50 -5.40
CA TRP A 64 -1.10 4.34 -5.40
C TRP A 64 -0.38 3.11 -4.87
N THR A 65 -1.11 2.20 -4.22
CA THR A 65 -0.56 0.98 -3.63
C THR A 65 -1.58 -0.14 -3.72
N THR A 66 -1.10 -1.33 -4.08
CA THR A 66 -1.82 -2.58 -3.84
C THR A 66 -0.92 -3.59 -3.13
N ILE A 67 -1.51 -4.43 -2.30
CA ILE A 67 -0.88 -5.58 -1.67
C ILE A 67 -1.65 -6.81 -2.14
N ARG A 68 -0.96 -7.69 -2.87
CA ARG A 68 -1.52 -8.89 -3.48
C ARG A 68 -1.06 -10.13 -2.74
N ALA A 69 -1.99 -10.99 -2.39
CA ALA A 69 -1.72 -12.25 -1.71
C ALA A 69 -1.91 -13.42 -2.69
N THR A 70 -0.84 -14.17 -2.95
CA THR A 70 -0.84 -15.35 -3.83
C THR A 70 -0.56 -16.63 -3.04
N ALA A 71 -1.05 -17.76 -3.54
CA ALA A 71 -0.76 -19.06 -2.96
C ALA A 71 0.69 -19.52 -3.25
N GLU A 72 1.22 -19.11 -4.41
CA GLU A 72 2.56 -19.43 -4.86
C GLU A 72 3.45 -18.18 -4.87
N ALA A 73 4.76 -18.39 -4.96
CA ALA A 73 5.71 -17.30 -5.08
C ALA A 73 5.57 -16.53 -6.40
N ALA A 74 6.22 -15.38 -6.52
CA ALA A 74 6.20 -14.52 -7.70
C ALA A 74 6.63 -15.26 -8.97
N ALA A 75 7.78 -15.93 -8.93
CA ALA A 75 8.35 -16.61 -10.09
C ALA A 75 7.40 -17.64 -10.75
N PRO A 76 6.87 -18.66 -10.03
CA PRO A 76 5.94 -19.61 -10.64
C PRO A 76 4.62 -18.97 -11.07
N THR A 77 4.15 -17.93 -10.35
CA THR A 77 2.95 -17.18 -10.76
C THR A 77 3.16 -16.48 -12.11
N LEU A 78 4.31 -15.82 -12.29
CA LEU A 78 4.66 -15.15 -13.54
C LEU A 78 4.90 -16.14 -14.69
N GLU A 79 5.52 -17.28 -14.42
CA GLU A 79 5.69 -18.36 -15.41
C GLU A 79 4.33 -18.90 -15.89
N ALA A 80 3.38 -19.08 -14.97
CA ALA A 80 2.03 -19.51 -15.30
C ALA A 80 1.30 -18.47 -16.18
N LEU A 81 1.46 -17.17 -15.89
CA LEU A 81 0.93 -16.08 -16.71
C LEU A 81 1.53 -16.06 -18.11
N GLU A 82 2.85 -16.21 -18.20
CA GLU A 82 3.54 -16.29 -19.47
C GLU A 82 3.05 -17.49 -20.30
N ALA A 83 2.96 -18.66 -19.68
CA ALA A 83 2.46 -19.86 -20.34
C ALA A 83 0.98 -19.75 -20.76
N ALA A 84 0.14 -19.07 -19.99
CA ALA A 84 -1.25 -18.80 -20.34
C ALA A 84 -1.34 -17.83 -21.54
N SER A 85 -0.54 -16.77 -21.53
CA SER A 85 -0.47 -15.79 -22.62
C SER A 85 0.01 -16.41 -23.93
N ARG A 86 1.05 -17.25 -23.87
CA ARG A 86 1.56 -18.01 -25.03
C ARG A 86 0.49 -18.93 -25.60
N ARG A 87 -0.19 -19.72 -24.76
CA ARG A 87 -1.29 -20.59 -25.20
C ARG A 87 -2.42 -19.82 -25.88
N ASN A 88 -2.84 -18.69 -25.30
CA ASN A 88 -3.87 -17.84 -25.91
C ASN A 88 -3.43 -17.27 -27.27
N THR A 89 -2.17 -16.86 -27.38
CA THR A 89 -1.59 -16.37 -28.64
C THR A 89 -1.54 -17.48 -29.70
N ASP A 90 -1.13 -18.68 -29.32
CA ASP A 90 -1.07 -19.84 -30.21
C ASP A 90 -2.46 -20.26 -30.68
N GLU A 91 -3.48 -20.16 -29.83
CA GLU A 91 -4.87 -20.42 -30.21
C GLU A 91 -5.40 -19.40 -31.23
N LEU A 92 -5.11 -18.11 -31.04
CA LEU A 92 -5.46 -17.07 -32.00
C LEU A 92 -4.75 -17.27 -33.36
N ASN A 93 -3.50 -17.73 -33.33
CA ASN A 93 -2.70 -17.99 -34.53
C ASN A 93 -3.08 -19.29 -35.26
N ARG A 94 -3.80 -20.21 -34.60
CA ARG A 94 -4.23 -21.49 -35.18
C ARG A 94 -5.31 -21.32 -36.26
N GLY A 95 -6.02 -20.18 -36.28
CA GLY A 95 -7.19 -19.91 -37.15
C GLY A 95 -6.91 -19.30 -38.53
N GLY A 96 -5.69 -18.87 -38.85
CA GLY A 96 -5.27 -18.50 -40.22
C GLY A 96 -4.78 -17.05 -40.44
N GLY A 97 -4.08 -16.85 -41.57
CA GLY A 97 -3.76 -15.61 -42.29
C GLY A 97 -2.93 -14.52 -41.60
N VAL A 98 -3.20 -14.23 -40.32
CA VAL A 98 -2.65 -13.13 -39.55
C VAL A 98 -1.96 -13.70 -38.32
N VAL A 99 -0.71 -13.30 -38.09
CA VAL A 99 0.07 -13.68 -36.91
C VAL A 99 -0.09 -12.59 -35.85
N PHE A 100 -0.68 -12.93 -34.72
CA PHE A 100 -0.68 -12.12 -33.52
C PHE A 100 0.60 -12.35 -32.74
N LEU A 101 1.33 -11.26 -32.46
CA LEU A 101 2.47 -11.27 -31.56
C LEU A 101 1.97 -11.05 -30.14
N GLY A 102 2.16 -12.04 -29.27
CA GLY A 102 1.82 -11.96 -27.85
C GLY A 102 2.77 -11.05 -27.06
N ARG A 103 2.44 -10.82 -25.79
CA ARG A 103 3.32 -10.09 -24.86
C ARG A 103 4.60 -10.91 -24.60
N PHE A 104 5.75 -10.28 -24.76
CA PHE A 104 7.07 -10.95 -24.71
C PHE A 104 7.73 -10.97 -23.32
N SER A 105 7.27 -10.17 -22.36
CA SER A 105 7.88 -10.09 -21.04
C SER A 105 6.86 -9.87 -19.94
N TRP A 106 7.02 -10.61 -18.86
CA TRP A 106 6.25 -10.50 -17.62
C TRP A 106 7.19 -10.07 -16.49
N GLY A 107 6.82 -9.00 -15.80
CA GLY A 107 7.57 -8.40 -14.70
C GLY A 107 6.83 -8.54 -13.38
N ASN A 108 7.52 -8.28 -12.27
CA ASN A 108 6.91 -8.36 -10.94
C ASN A 108 5.73 -7.38 -10.76
N GLU A 109 5.68 -6.30 -11.54
CA GLU A 109 4.56 -5.37 -11.61
C GLU A 109 3.25 -6.01 -12.09
N ASP A 110 3.32 -7.10 -12.86
CA ASP A 110 2.16 -7.82 -13.37
C ASP A 110 1.44 -8.62 -12.28
N LEU A 111 2.12 -8.90 -11.16
CA LEU A 111 1.51 -9.49 -9.98
C LEU A 111 0.40 -8.60 -9.38
N ALA A 112 0.30 -7.33 -9.80
CA ALA A 112 -0.79 -6.43 -9.39
C ALA A 112 -2.18 -6.98 -9.71
N GLU A 113 -2.29 -7.82 -10.73
CA GLU A 113 -3.57 -8.40 -11.18
C GLU A 113 -3.79 -9.81 -10.63
N GLU A 114 -2.79 -10.40 -9.97
CA GLU A 114 -2.79 -11.79 -9.51
C GLU A 114 -3.16 -11.95 -8.03
N GLY A 115 -3.81 -13.06 -7.70
CA GLY A 115 -4.18 -13.40 -6.33
C GLY A 115 -5.29 -12.52 -5.72
N GLN A 116 -5.36 -12.49 -4.39
CA GLN A 116 -6.34 -11.70 -3.65
C GLN A 116 -5.79 -10.30 -3.32
N ASP A 117 -6.56 -9.25 -3.59
CA ASP A 117 -6.25 -7.92 -3.04
C ASP A 117 -6.51 -7.91 -1.52
N VAL A 118 -5.45 -7.67 -0.76
CA VAL A 118 -5.51 -7.58 0.71
C VAL A 118 -5.13 -6.19 1.22
N THR A 119 -5.02 -5.20 0.34
CA THR A 119 -4.56 -3.84 0.67
C THR A 119 -5.32 -3.25 1.84
N SER A 120 -6.66 -3.28 1.78
CA SER A 120 -7.56 -2.72 2.81
C SER A 120 -7.42 -3.37 4.19
N ARG A 121 -6.91 -4.61 4.26
CA ARG A 121 -6.63 -5.31 5.53
C ARG A 121 -5.41 -4.73 6.24
N TYR A 122 -4.49 -4.10 5.50
CA TYR A 122 -3.24 -3.58 6.04
C TYR A 122 -3.18 -2.06 6.06
N ILE A 123 -3.67 -1.40 5.00
CA ILE A 123 -3.57 0.04 4.75
C ILE A 123 -4.97 0.57 4.44
N GLN A 124 -5.40 1.57 5.20
CA GLN A 124 -6.72 2.22 5.07
C GLN A 124 -6.62 3.73 4.85
N ALA A 125 -5.40 4.27 4.99
CA ALA A 125 -5.14 5.69 4.99
C ALA A 125 -3.86 5.98 4.19
N PRO A 126 -3.73 7.16 3.58
CA PRO A 126 -2.51 7.66 2.98
C PRO A 126 -1.23 7.47 3.82
N PRO A 127 -0.05 7.48 3.18
CA PRO A 127 1.22 7.37 3.88
C PRO A 127 1.39 8.44 4.96
N GLY A 128 1.75 8.02 6.18
CA GLY A 128 2.05 8.93 7.29
C GLY A 128 0.87 9.41 8.13
N GLU A 129 -0.37 9.04 7.79
CA GLU A 129 -1.55 9.56 8.49
C GLU A 129 -1.69 9.06 9.94
N ASP A 130 -1.32 7.80 10.20
CA ASP A 130 -1.23 7.24 11.56
C ASP A 130 -0.30 8.05 12.48
N SER A 131 0.73 8.68 11.92
CA SER A 131 1.65 9.55 12.67
C SER A 131 0.96 10.83 13.14
N LEU A 132 0.08 11.41 12.31
CA LEU A 132 -0.67 12.62 12.65
C LEU A 132 -1.69 12.34 13.75
N TYR A 133 -2.48 11.27 13.60
CA TYR A 133 -3.46 10.89 14.63
C TYR A 133 -2.79 10.53 15.96
N ARG A 134 -1.67 9.81 15.95
CA ARG A 134 -0.92 9.53 17.18
C ARG A 134 -0.35 10.78 17.82
N ARG A 135 0.18 11.72 17.04
CA ARG A 135 0.70 13.00 17.54
C ARG A 135 -0.39 13.87 18.15
N LEU A 136 -1.54 13.95 17.50
CA LEU A 136 -2.70 14.68 18.03
C LEU A 136 -3.26 14.00 19.29
N GLY A 137 -3.39 12.68 19.26
CA GLY A 137 -3.85 11.90 20.42
C GLY A 137 -2.90 12.01 21.61
N SER A 138 -1.59 11.91 21.39
CA SER A 138 -0.60 12.09 22.46
C SER A 138 -0.60 13.52 22.98
N TRP A 139 -0.65 14.53 22.09
CA TRP A 139 -0.75 15.92 22.51
C TRP A 139 -2.02 16.20 23.32
N LEU A 140 -3.17 15.66 22.92
CA LEU A 140 -4.42 15.77 23.68
C LEU A 140 -4.33 15.07 25.03
N ALA A 141 -3.78 13.85 25.08
CA ALA A 141 -3.59 13.12 26.33
C ALA A 141 -2.65 13.88 27.29
N ASP A 142 -1.55 14.40 26.77
CA ASP A 142 -0.53 15.13 27.54
C ASP A 142 -1.03 16.52 27.98
N ASN A 143 -1.97 17.11 27.24
CA ASN A 143 -2.49 18.45 27.49
C ASN A 143 -3.97 18.47 27.92
N LEU A 144 -4.56 17.33 28.29
CA LEU A 144 -6.01 17.19 28.51
C LEU A 144 -6.54 18.16 29.59
N GLY A 145 -5.75 18.38 30.65
CA GLY A 145 -6.05 19.38 31.67
C GLY A 145 -5.95 20.83 31.18
N LYS A 146 -4.99 21.14 30.29
CA LYS A 146 -4.80 22.50 29.75
C LYS A 146 -5.79 22.81 28.62
N ALA A 147 -6.08 21.83 27.77
CA ALA A 147 -7.04 21.93 26.69
C ALA A 147 -8.47 22.12 27.22
N GLY A 148 -8.84 21.42 28.30
CA GLY A 148 -10.12 21.64 28.98
C GLY A 148 -10.28 23.05 29.54
N ILE A 149 -9.23 23.58 30.18
CA ILE A 149 -9.23 24.96 30.71
C ILE A 149 -9.31 26.00 29.58
N ALA A 150 -8.57 25.80 28.48
CA ALA A 150 -8.62 26.69 27.34
C ALA A 150 -10.01 26.68 26.67
N LEU A 151 -10.62 25.50 26.48
CA LEU A 151 -11.97 25.38 25.92
C LEU A 151 -13.01 26.07 26.81
N LEU A 152 -12.94 25.85 28.13
CA LEU A 152 -13.81 26.52 29.10
C LEU A 152 -13.63 28.03 29.11
N LEU A 153 -12.39 28.52 29.05
CA LEU A 153 -12.11 29.96 28.93
C LEU A 153 -12.65 30.54 27.62
N THR A 154 -12.54 29.81 26.52
CA THR A 154 -13.05 30.26 25.21
C THR A 154 -14.58 30.33 25.22
N VAL A 155 -15.25 29.32 25.78
CA VAL A 155 -16.72 29.31 25.92
C VAL A 155 -17.18 30.38 26.89
N ALA A 156 -16.52 30.55 28.04
CA ALA A 156 -16.83 31.60 28.99
C ALA A 156 -16.62 33.00 28.38
N SER A 157 -15.54 33.20 27.64
CA SER A 157 -15.27 34.47 26.94
C SER A 157 -16.31 34.75 25.86
N ALA A 158 -16.69 33.74 25.07
CA ALA A 158 -17.75 33.85 24.09
C ALA A 158 -19.08 34.24 24.77
N VAL A 159 -19.49 33.54 25.83
CA VAL A 159 -20.71 33.83 26.59
C VAL A 159 -20.70 35.25 27.17
N VAL A 160 -19.59 35.68 27.75
CA VAL A 160 -19.42 37.04 28.30
C VAL A 160 -19.49 38.10 27.19
N LEU A 161 -18.88 37.86 26.03
CA LEU A 161 -18.96 38.78 24.88
C LEU A 161 -20.40 38.87 24.32
N THR A 162 -21.14 37.76 24.25
CA THR A 162 -22.56 37.80 23.85
C THR A 162 -23.43 38.50 24.89
N TRP A 163 -23.15 38.33 26.19
CA TRP A 163 -23.91 38.94 27.29
C TRP A 163 -23.64 40.44 27.41
N LEU A 164 -22.41 40.88 27.16
CA LEU A 164 -22.02 42.30 27.10
C LEU A 164 -22.47 43.02 25.83
N GLY A 165 -23.18 42.34 24.91
CA GLY A 165 -23.69 42.96 23.68
C GLY A 165 -22.59 43.41 22.71
N LEU A 166 -21.34 42.98 22.91
CA LEU A 166 -20.21 43.25 22.03
C LEU A 166 -20.24 42.28 20.83
N LYS A 167 -21.32 42.35 20.06
CA LYS A 167 -21.31 41.84 18.68
C LYS A 167 -20.78 42.96 17.78
N LYS A 168 -19.63 42.72 17.16
CA LYS A 168 -19.35 43.27 15.83
C LYS A 168 -19.52 42.15 14.82
#